data_AF-D8TB83-F1
#
_entry.id   AF-D8TB83-F1
#
_cell.length_a   1.000
_cell.length_b   1.000
_cell.length_c   1.000
_cell.angle_alpha   90.00
_cell.angle_beta   90.00
_cell.angle_gamma   90.00
#
_symmetry.space_group_name_H-M   'P 1'
#
loop_
_entity.id
_entity.type
_entity.pdbx_description
1 polymer ?
#
loop_
_entity_poly.entity_id
_entity_poly.type
_entity_poly.pdbx_seq_one_letter_code
_entity_poly.pdbx_strand_id
1 'polypeptide(L)'
;LSAEEKQELETKKSKLIGMLQEVDRRYRQYYDQMQVVISSFDAVAGVGAATPYTALALQAMSRYFRCLKDAITGQISLVCKSLGEEDISKQITTKSPTSRLRFIDQQIRQQRAFQQLGMLNQHAWRPQRGLPERSVSILRAWLFEHFLHPYPKDADKMMLARQTGLTRSQVSNWFINA
;
A
#
# COMPACT_ATOMS: atom_id res chain seq x y z
N LEU A 1 -38.24 -27.67 6.97
CA LEU A 1 -38.50 -26.31 6.46
C LEU A 1 -39.94 -26.24 6.00
N SER A 2 -40.73 -25.37 6.61
CA SER A 2 -42.05 -24.99 6.10
C SER A 2 -41.91 -24.36 4.71
N ALA A 3 -42.98 -24.42 3.90
CA ALA A 3 -42.99 -23.81 2.56
C ALA A 3 -42.69 -22.29 2.61
N GLU A 4 -43.15 -21.62 3.68
CA GLU A 4 -42.88 -20.20 3.94
C GLU A 4 -41.39 -19.93 4.22
N GLU A 5 -40.74 -20.74 5.06
CA GLU A 5 -39.31 -20.61 5.38
C GLU A 5 -38.44 -20.83 4.14
N LYS A 6 -38.83 -21.76 3.25
CA LYS A 6 -38.13 -22.02 1.99
C LYS A 6 -38.25 -20.83 1.04
N GLN A 7 -39.44 -20.23 0.94
CA GLN A 7 -39.66 -19.04 0.13
C GLN A 7 -38.86 -17.84 0.66
N GLU A 8 -38.81 -17.65 1.98
CA GLU A 8 -38.01 -16.60 2.60
C GLU A 8 -36.51 -16.76 2.29
N LEU A 9 -35.98 -17.98 2.39
CA LEU A 9 -34.57 -18.27 2.04
C LEU A 9 -34.26 -17.96 0.56
N GLU A 10 -35.17 -18.27 -0.37
CA GLU A 10 -35.01 -17.94 -1.80
C GLU A 10 -35.05 -16.44 -2.08
N THR A 11 -35.91 -15.67 -1.40
CA THR A 11 -35.90 -14.20 -1.52
C THR A 11 -34.59 -13.61 -1.00
N LYS A 12 -34.07 -14.14 0.13
CA LYS A 12 -32.80 -13.74 0.72
C LYS A 12 -31.63 -14.05 -0.21
N LYS A 13 -31.61 -15.24 -0.82
CA LYS A 13 -30.61 -15.65 -1.84
C LYS A 13 -30.59 -14.67 -3.01
N SER A 14 -31.76 -14.34 -3.55
CA SER A 14 -31.90 -13.39 -4.67
C SER A 14 -31.35 -11.99 -4.31
N LYS A 15 -31.66 -11.50 -3.11
CA LYS A 15 -31.14 -10.21 -2.62
C LYS A 15 -29.62 -10.22 -2.47
N LEU A 16 -29.04 -11.29 -1.94
CA LEU A 16 -27.59 -11.44 -1.80
C LEU A 16 -26.87 -11.46 -3.16
N ILE A 17 -27.45 -12.12 -4.16
CA ILE A 17 -26.92 -12.12 -5.53
C ILE A 17 -26.96 -10.70 -6.11
N GLY A 18 -28.05 -9.96 -5.91
CA GLY A 18 -28.14 -8.55 -6.32
C GLY A 18 -27.08 -7.67 -5.64
N MET A 19 -26.84 -7.85 -4.34
CA MET A 19 -25.78 -7.15 -3.62
C MET A 19 -24.39 -7.49 -4.18
N LEU A 20 -24.13 -8.75 -4.52
CA LEU A 20 -22.86 -9.18 -5.11
C LEU A 20 -22.59 -8.48 -6.46
N GLN A 21 -23.62 -8.38 -7.31
CA GLN A 21 -23.53 -7.68 -8.60
C GLN A 21 -23.25 -6.19 -8.42
N GLU A 22 -23.89 -5.55 -7.42
CA GLU A 22 -23.68 -4.14 -7.11
C GLU A 22 -22.25 -3.88 -6.60
N VAL A 23 -21.70 -4.76 -5.75
CA VAL A 23 -20.31 -4.69 -5.29
C VAL A 23 -19.33 -4.75 -6.47
N ASP A 24 -19.55 -5.69 -7.39
CA ASP A 24 -18.71 -5.81 -8.59
C ASP A 24 -18.85 -4.59 -9.51
N ARG A 25 -20.04 -4.00 -9.62
CA ARG A 25 -20.27 -2.75 -10.38
C ARG A 25 -19.54 -1.56 -9.78
N ARG A 26 -19.64 -1.38 -8.45
CA ARG A 26 -18.97 -0.29 -7.73
C ARG A 26 -17.46 -0.40 -7.78
N TYR A 27 -16.92 -1.61 -7.70
CA TYR A 27 -15.48 -1.82 -7.83
C TYR A 27 -14.94 -1.37 -9.19
N ARG A 28 -15.66 -1.68 -10.29
CA ARG A 28 -15.31 -1.19 -11.63
C ARG A 28 -15.31 0.33 -11.71
N GLN A 29 -16.39 0.96 -11.23
CA GLN A 29 -16.49 2.43 -11.22
C GLN A 29 -15.35 3.09 -10.44
N TYR A 30 -15.00 2.53 -9.27
CA TYR A 30 -13.88 2.99 -8.48
C TYR A 30 -12.55 2.87 -9.24
N TYR A 31 -12.32 1.74 -9.91
CA TYR A 31 -11.10 1.50 -10.67
C TYR A 31 -10.98 2.46 -11.86
N ASP A 32 -12.06 2.68 -12.59
CA ASP A 32 -12.10 3.61 -13.72
C ASP A 32 -11.79 5.05 -13.26
N GLN A 33 -12.39 5.49 -12.15
CA GLN A 33 -12.11 6.80 -11.55
C GLN A 33 -10.64 6.92 -11.13
N MET A 34 -10.07 5.88 -10.51
CA MET A 34 -8.68 5.89 -10.12
C MET A 34 -7.74 5.95 -11.34
N GLN A 35 -8.07 5.27 -12.43
CA GLN A 35 -7.29 5.33 -13.67
C GLN A 35 -7.30 6.72 -14.32
N VAL A 36 -8.44 7.43 -14.26
CA VAL A 36 -8.52 8.83 -14.69
C VAL A 36 -7.57 9.71 -13.87
N VAL A 37 -7.53 9.52 -12.55
CA VAL A 37 -6.60 10.26 -11.66
C VAL A 37 -5.15 9.91 -11.96
N ILE A 38 -4.82 8.64 -12.18
CA ILE A 38 -3.45 8.24 -12.53
C ILE A 38 -3.03 8.88 -13.85
N SER A 39 -3.88 8.82 -14.86
CA SER A 39 -3.60 9.36 -16.19
C SER A 39 -3.41 10.87 -16.18
N SER A 40 -4.17 11.61 -15.37
CA SER A 40 -4.02 13.08 -15.27
C SER A 40 -2.72 13.49 -14.59
N PHE A 41 -2.27 12.75 -13.58
CA PHE A 41 -0.97 12.97 -12.93
C PHE A 41 0.19 12.62 -13.87
N ASP A 42 0.09 11.48 -14.54
CA ASP A 42 1.15 11.00 -15.44
C ASP A 42 1.31 11.91 -16.68
N ALA A 43 0.22 12.54 -17.14
CA ALA A 43 0.26 13.53 -18.22
C ALA A 43 1.03 14.81 -17.86
N VAL A 44 1.09 15.17 -16.58
CA VAL A 44 1.73 16.42 -16.11
C VAL A 44 3.13 16.17 -15.55
N ALA A 45 3.29 15.13 -14.74
CA ALA A 45 4.51 14.86 -13.98
C ALA A 45 5.30 13.65 -14.51
N GLY A 46 4.84 13.01 -15.59
CA GLY A 46 5.45 11.85 -16.21
C GLY A 46 4.96 10.51 -15.64
N VAL A 47 5.23 9.43 -16.38
CA VAL A 47 4.74 8.08 -16.07
C VAL A 47 5.14 7.65 -14.67
N GLY A 48 4.15 7.21 -13.88
CA GLY A 48 4.35 6.70 -12.53
C GLY A 48 4.36 7.77 -11.44
N ALA A 49 4.18 9.06 -11.78
CA ALA A 49 4.11 10.14 -10.81
C ALA A 49 2.91 10.03 -9.86
N ALA A 50 1.81 9.41 -10.31
CA ALA A 50 0.63 9.18 -9.49
C ALA A 50 0.82 8.11 -8.40
N THR A 51 1.73 7.16 -8.64
CA THR A 51 1.93 5.94 -7.83
C THR A 51 2.02 6.17 -6.32
N PRO A 52 2.85 7.09 -5.79
CA PRO A 52 2.96 7.30 -4.34
C PRO A 52 1.66 7.79 -3.68
N TYR A 53 0.77 8.42 -4.46
CA TYR A 53 -0.49 8.95 -3.95
C TYR A 53 -1.65 7.94 -4.09
N THR A 54 -1.65 7.15 -5.17
CA THR A 54 -2.78 6.26 -5.51
C THR A 54 -2.59 4.82 -5.04
N ALA A 55 -1.37 4.35 -4.83
CA ALA A 55 -1.08 2.95 -4.52
C ALA A 55 -1.77 2.46 -3.24
N LEU A 56 -1.74 3.27 -2.17
CA LEU A 56 -2.38 2.89 -0.90
C LEU A 56 -3.90 2.85 -1.03
N ALA A 57 -4.49 3.81 -1.73
CA ALA A 57 -5.93 3.86 -1.96
C ALA A 57 -6.39 2.63 -2.75
N LEU A 58 -5.70 2.29 -3.85
CA LEU A 58 -5.97 1.10 -4.67
C LEU A 58 -5.92 -0.18 -3.83
N GLN A 59 -4.90 -0.33 -2.99
CA GLN A 59 -4.74 -1.51 -2.14
C GLN A 59 -5.83 -1.60 -1.07
N ALA A 60 -6.12 -0.48 -0.40
CA ALA A 60 -7.13 -0.42 0.66
C ALA A 60 -8.52 -0.75 0.12
N MET A 61 -8.90 -0.12 -0.99
CA MET A 61 -10.21 -0.32 -1.59
C MET A 61 -10.34 -1.72 -2.19
N SER A 62 -9.31 -2.23 -2.88
CA SER A 62 -9.34 -3.61 -3.40
C SER A 62 -9.53 -4.64 -2.28
N ARG A 63 -8.91 -4.43 -1.12
CA ARG A 63 -9.13 -5.29 0.06
C ARG A 63 -10.56 -5.15 0.59
N TYR A 64 -11.07 -3.93 0.71
CA TYR A 64 -12.45 -3.68 1.17
C TYR A 64 -13.48 -4.41 0.30
N PHE A 65 -13.42 -4.22 -1.02
CA PHE A 65 -14.35 -4.88 -1.96
C PHE A 65 -14.21 -6.40 -1.92
N ARG A 66 -12.99 -6.94 -1.76
CA ARG A 66 -12.76 -8.38 -1.57
C ARG A 66 -13.44 -8.91 -0.32
N CYS A 67 -13.20 -8.28 0.83
CA CYS A 67 -13.81 -8.72 2.09
C CYS A 67 -15.34 -8.70 2.01
N LEU A 68 -15.91 -7.67 1.38
CA LEU A 68 -17.35 -7.56 1.18
C LEU A 68 -17.89 -8.68 0.26
N LYS A 69 -17.18 -8.95 -0.84
CA LYS A 69 -17.50 -10.03 -1.77
C LYS A 69 -17.47 -11.40 -1.11
N ASP A 70 -16.42 -11.67 -0.33
CA ASP A 70 -16.23 -12.94 0.36
C ASP A 70 -17.32 -13.14 1.43
N ALA A 71 -17.67 -12.08 2.17
CA ALA A 71 -18.75 -12.13 3.15
C ALA A 71 -20.12 -12.45 2.51
N ILE A 72 -20.47 -11.77 1.41
CA ILE A 72 -21.73 -12.01 0.67
C ILE A 72 -21.74 -13.42 0.09
N THR A 73 -20.63 -13.86 -0.52
CA THR A 73 -20.50 -15.21 -1.09
C THR A 73 -20.62 -16.29 -0.02
N GLY A 74 -20.04 -16.05 1.17
CA GLY A 74 -20.19 -16.91 2.34
C GLY A 74 -21.65 -17.02 2.77
N GLN A 75 -22.38 -15.91 2.84
CA GLN A 75 -23.81 -15.92 3.16
C GLN A 75 -24.65 -16.66 2.11
N ILE A 76 -24.35 -16.47 0.82
CA ILE A 76 -25.03 -17.22 -0.26
C ILE A 76 -24.80 -18.72 -0.07
N SER A 77 -23.56 -19.13 0.21
CA SER A 77 -23.24 -20.54 0.46
C SER A 77 -23.99 -21.10 1.67
N LEU A 78 -24.14 -20.34 2.76
CA LEU A 78 -24.90 -20.77 3.94
C LEU A 78 -26.40 -20.92 3.63
N VAL A 79 -26.97 -19.96 2.88
CA VAL A 79 -28.39 -20.02 2.47
C VAL A 79 -28.63 -21.21 1.54
N CYS A 80 -27.73 -21.48 0.58
CA CYS A 80 -27.80 -22.68 -0.27
C CYS A 80 -27.72 -23.99 0.53
N LYS A 81 -26.84 -24.06 1.54
CA LYS A 81 -26.75 -25.23 2.44
C LYS A 81 -28.05 -25.43 3.23
N SER A 82 -28.65 -24.36 3.75
CA SER A 82 -29.95 -24.47 4.45
C SER A 82 -31.10 -24.90 3.53
N LEU A 83 -31.03 -24.61 2.24
CA LEU A 83 -32.00 -25.04 1.23
C LEU A 83 -31.85 -26.51 0.81
N GLY A 84 -30.81 -27.21 1.27
CA GLY A 84 -30.54 -28.61 0.91
C GLY A 84 -29.95 -28.82 -0.49
N GLU A 85 -29.49 -27.75 -1.15
CA GLU A 85 -28.86 -27.80 -2.47
C GLU A 85 -27.36 -28.12 -2.34
N GLU A 86 -27.00 -29.37 -2.00
CA GLU A 86 -25.59 -29.79 -1.84
C GLU A 86 -24.81 -29.86 -3.18
N ASP A 87 -25.49 -29.88 -4.34
CA ASP A 87 -24.83 -30.09 -5.65
C ASP A 87 -24.45 -28.82 -6.45
N ILE A 88 -24.88 -27.62 -6.03
CA ILE A 88 -24.62 -26.36 -6.78
C ILE A 88 -23.31 -25.67 -6.34
N SER A 89 -22.69 -26.16 -5.27
CA SER A 89 -21.43 -25.63 -4.71
C SER A 89 -20.28 -25.56 -5.74
N LYS A 90 -20.33 -26.40 -6.79
CA LYS A 90 -19.31 -26.42 -7.86
C LYS A 90 -19.59 -25.46 -9.03
N GLN A 91 -20.83 -25.04 -9.29
CA GLN A 91 -21.12 -24.16 -10.42
C GLN A 91 -20.87 -22.67 -10.13
N ILE A 92 -21.11 -22.24 -8.89
CA ILE A 92 -20.86 -20.84 -8.47
C ILE A 92 -19.36 -20.60 -8.22
N THR A 93 -18.62 -21.63 -7.78
CA THR A 93 -17.16 -21.55 -7.58
C THR A 93 -16.38 -21.61 -8.90
N THR A 94 -16.86 -22.33 -9.92
CA THR A 94 -16.17 -22.47 -11.22
C THR A 94 -16.45 -21.33 -12.20
N LYS A 95 -17.62 -20.67 -12.13
CA LYS A 95 -17.89 -19.42 -12.86
C LYS A 95 -17.57 -18.17 -12.06
N SER A 96 -16.86 -18.32 -10.94
CA SER A 96 -16.52 -17.20 -10.09
C SER A 96 -15.54 -16.27 -10.82
N PRO A 97 -15.85 -14.97 -10.95
CA PRO A 97 -14.90 -13.96 -11.44
C PRO A 97 -13.75 -13.73 -10.44
N THR A 98 -13.61 -14.56 -9.40
CA THR A 98 -12.39 -14.69 -8.60
C THR A 98 -11.20 -15.07 -9.46
N SER A 99 -11.34 -15.81 -10.56
CA SER A 99 -10.22 -16.06 -11.47
C SER A 99 -9.77 -14.77 -12.18
N ARG A 100 -10.71 -13.89 -12.57
CA ARG A 100 -10.37 -12.58 -13.17
C ARG A 100 -9.77 -11.62 -12.15
N LEU A 101 -10.30 -11.57 -10.94
CA LEU A 101 -9.74 -10.76 -9.86
C LEU A 101 -8.36 -11.26 -9.41
N ARG A 102 -8.14 -12.59 -9.35
CA ARG A 102 -6.81 -13.18 -9.13
C ARG A 102 -5.88 -12.88 -10.31
N PHE A 103 -6.38 -12.91 -11.55
CA PHE A 103 -5.57 -12.60 -12.73
C PHE A 103 -5.17 -11.13 -12.79
N ILE A 104 -6.07 -10.20 -12.45
CA ILE A 104 -5.78 -8.77 -12.34
C ILE A 104 -4.80 -8.53 -11.18
N ASP A 105 -5.01 -9.16 -10.02
CA ASP A 105 -4.11 -9.08 -8.86
C ASP A 105 -2.73 -9.71 -9.17
N GLN A 106 -2.68 -10.79 -9.96
CA GLN A 106 -1.45 -11.42 -10.45
C GLN A 106 -0.75 -10.57 -11.51
N GLN A 107 -1.48 -9.91 -12.40
CA GLN A 107 -0.95 -8.92 -13.34
C GLN A 107 -0.37 -7.71 -12.60
N ILE A 108 -1.03 -7.19 -11.56
CA ILE A 108 -0.50 -6.12 -10.70
C ILE A 108 0.77 -6.59 -9.96
N ARG A 109 0.80 -7.84 -9.47
CA ARG A 109 2.01 -8.44 -8.88
C ARG A 109 3.13 -8.65 -9.89
N GLN A 110 2.83 -9.09 -11.12
CA GLN A 110 3.79 -9.26 -12.20
C GLN A 110 4.35 -7.92 -12.68
N GLN A 111 3.49 -6.89 -12.78
CA GLN A 111 3.91 -5.52 -13.08
C GLN A 111 4.80 -4.96 -11.96
N ARG A 112 4.57 -5.34 -10.69
CA ARG A 112 5.49 -5.10 -9.57
C ARG A 112 6.78 -5.91 -9.63
N ALA A 113 6.77 -7.16 -10.11
CA ALA A 113 7.99 -7.95 -10.28
C ALA A 113 8.89 -7.32 -11.36
N PHE A 114 8.27 -6.76 -12.40
CA PHE A 114 8.97 -6.00 -13.44
C PHE A 114 9.50 -4.65 -12.92
N GLN A 115 8.71 -3.93 -12.11
CA GLN A 115 9.16 -2.69 -11.45
C GLN A 115 10.22 -2.94 -10.35
N GLN A 116 10.25 -4.12 -9.73
CA GLN A 116 11.30 -4.52 -8.78
C GLN A 116 12.65 -4.80 -9.45
N LEU A 117 12.70 -5.05 -10.76
CA LEU A 117 13.98 -5.07 -11.49
C LEU A 117 14.53 -3.63 -11.68
N GLY A 118 13.70 -2.60 -11.44
CA GLY A 118 14.08 -1.18 -11.34
C GLY A 118 14.34 -0.70 -9.90
N MET A 119 14.79 -1.59 -9.01
CA MET A 119 15.18 -1.34 -7.60
C MET A 119 16.38 -0.39 -7.47
N LEU A 120 16.22 0.88 -7.85
CA LEU A 120 17.17 1.95 -7.51
C LEU A 120 16.52 3.25 -7.01
N ASN A 121 15.22 3.29 -6.71
CA ASN A 121 14.64 4.55 -6.24
C ASN A 121 13.56 4.41 -5.17
N GLN A 122 13.92 3.76 -4.06
CA GLN A 122 13.06 3.72 -2.88
C GLN A 122 12.87 5.10 -2.20
N HIS A 123 13.67 6.14 -2.49
CA HIS A 123 13.60 7.40 -1.73
C HIS A 123 13.85 8.69 -2.54
N ALA A 124 13.37 8.82 -3.77
CA ALA A 124 13.56 10.05 -4.57
C ALA A 124 13.00 11.34 -3.91
N TRP A 125 12.02 11.22 -3.01
CA TRP A 125 11.30 12.37 -2.42
C TRP A 125 11.60 12.62 -0.94
N ARG A 126 12.44 11.81 -0.29
CA ARG A 126 13.08 12.21 0.95
C ARG A 126 14.50 12.62 0.60
N PRO A 127 14.91 13.87 0.84
CA PRO A 127 16.34 14.16 0.95
C PRO A 127 16.91 13.11 1.89
N GLN A 128 17.99 12.43 1.52
CA GLN A 128 18.63 11.46 2.38
C GLN A 128 19.06 12.19 3.67
N ARG A 129 18.20 12.15 4.69
CA ARG A 129 18.36 12.96 5.90
C ARG A 129 19.40 12.26 6.76
N GLY A 130 20.61 12.79 6.74
CA GLY A 130 21.71 12.28 7.54
C GLY A 130 23.05 12.68 6.95
N LEU A 131 24.05 12.80 7.81
CA LEU A 131 25.44 12.89 7.39
C LEU A 131 25.97 11.46 7.15
N PRO A 132 27.02 11.27 6.32
CA PRO A 132 27.64 9.96 6.14
C PRO A 132 28.05 9.33 7.47
N GLU A 133 27.88 8.00 7.63
CA GLU A 133 28.14 7.30 8.90
C GLU A 133 29.58 7.53 9.42
N ARG A 134 30.56 7.58 8.51
CA ARG A 134 31.95 7.90 8.83
C ARG A 134 32.09 9.30 9.45
N SER A 135 31.42 10.30 8.87
CA SER A 135 31.41 11.66 9.38
C SER A 135 30.75 11.71 10.77
N VAL A 136 29.63 11.02 10.95
CA VAL A 136 28.92 10.95 12.23
C VAL A 136 29.74 10.25 13.32
N SER A 137 30.49 9.21 12.98
CA SER A 137 31.36 8.49 13.93
C SER A 137 32.44 9.40 14.52
N ILE A 138 33.05 10.25 13.69
CA ILE A 138 34.05 11.23 14.12
C ILE A 138 33.40 12.28 15.04
N LEU A 139 32.22 12.79 14.69
CA LEU A 139 31.50 13.78 15.51
C LEU A 139 31.08 13.19 16.87
N ARG A 140 30.61 11.94 16.89
CA ARG A 140 30.27 11.21 18.13
C ARG A 140 31.49 10.95 19.01
N ALA A 141 32.64 10.63 18.42
CA ALA A 141 33.88 10.44 19.17
C ALA A 141 34.30 11.72 19.90
N TRP A 142 34.26 12.87 19.21
CA TRP A 142 34.54 14.17 19.83
C TRP A 142 33.52 14.52 20.92
N LEU A 143 32.23 14.27 20.67
CA LEU A 143 31.15 14.50 21.64
C LEU A 143 31.37 13.69 22.92
N PHE A 144 31.79 12.44 22.79
CA PHE A 144 32.11 11.57 23.93
C PHE A 144 33.32 12.07 24.72
N GLU A 145 34.37 12.52 24.03
CA GLU A 145 35.54 13.11 24.67
C GLU A 145 35.20 14.41 25.43
N HIS A 146 34.24 15.18 24.93
CA HIS A 146 33.80 16.46 25.48
C HIS A 146 32.43 16.39 26.18
N PHE A 147 32.04 15.24 26.74
CA PHE A 147 30.69 15.02 27.26
C PHE A 147 30.27 15.97 28.39
N LEU A 148 31.22 16.51 29.17
CA LEU A 148 30.95 17.51 30.21
C LEU A 148 30.55 18.88 29.62
N HIS A 149 31.15 19.24 28.48
CA HIS A 149 30.95 20.52 27.82
C HIS A 149 30.94 20.34 26.29
N PRO A 150 29.84 19.79 25.73
CA PRO A 150 29.75 19.37 24.33
C PRO A 150 29.54 20.53 23.34
N TYR A 151 30.21 21.66 23.57
CA TYR A 151 30.08 22.88 22.78
C TYR A 151 31.42 23.17 22.09
N PRO A 152 31.61 22.70 20.85
CA PRO A 152 32.88 22.87 20.15
C PRO A 152 33.15 24.36 19.90
N LYS A 153 34.39 24.81 20.16
CA LYS A 153 34.84 26.16 19.82
C LYS A 153 35.02 26.28 18.31
N ASP A 154 35.22 27.49 17.81
CA ASP A 154 35.38 27.70 16.36
C ASP A 154 36.57 26.93 15.77
N ALA A 155 37.66 26.77 16.54
CA ALA A 155 38.79 25.93 16.15
C ALA A 155 38.39 24.44 16.02
N ASP A 156 37.63 23.92 16.98
CA ASP A 156 37.15 22.53 16.98
C ASP A 156 36.18 22.28 15.82
N LYS A 157 35.27 23.22 15.55
CA LYS A 157 34.36 23.16 14.39
C LYS A 157 35.12 23.10 13.07
N MET A 158 36.22 23.86 12.94
CA MET A 158 37.06 23.82 11.74
C MET A 158 37.82 22.49 11.62
N MET A 159 38.36 21.97 12.73
CA MET A 159 39.05 20.69 12.78
C MET A 159 38.10 19.54 12.38
N LEU A 160 36.91 19.50 12.98
CA LEU A 160 35.89 18.48 12.71
C LEU A 160 35.37 18.57 11.27
N ALA A 161 35.17 19.78 10.73
CA ALA A 161 34.80 20.00 9.34
C ALA A 161 35.83 19.38 8.37
N ARG A 162 37.13 19.59 8.63
CA ARG A 162 38.22 19.00 7.82
C ARG A 162 38.25 17.47 7.90
N GLN A 163 38.07 16.90 9.09
CA GLN A 163 38.12 15.44 9.28
C GLN A 163 36.89 14.71 8.69
N THR A 164 35.73 15.34 8.76
CA THR A 164 34.44 14.75 8.33
C THR A 164 34.10 15.03 6.88
N GLY A 165 34.80 15.95 6.22
CA GLY A 165 34.48 16.45 4.89
C GLY A 165 33.22 17.32 4.84
N LEU A 166 32.79 17.85 5.99
CA LEU A 166 31.57 18.64 6.13
C LEU A 166 31.88 20.14 6.19
N THR A 167 30.88 20.97 5.89
CA THR A 167 30.99 22.41 6.13
C THR A 167 30.92 22.73 7.63
N ARG A 168 31.53 23.85 8.03
CA ARG A 168 31.45 24.35 9.42
C ARG A 168 30.01 24.50 9.91
N SER A 169 29.09 24.90 9.02
CA SER A 169 27.66 25.03 9.32
C SER A 169 26.99 23.66 9.56
N GLN A 170 27.28 22.64 8.75
CA GLN A 170 26.78 21.28 8.96
C GLN A 170 27.26 20.69 10.29
N VAL A 171 28.52 20.91 10.66
CA VAL A 171 29.06 20.50 11.97
C VAL A 171 28.32 21.23 13.10
N SER A 172 28.16 22.55 13.00
CA SER A 172 27.43 23.32 14.01
C SER A 172 25.97 22.86 14.17
N ASN A 173 25.27 22.63 13.06
CA ASN A 173 23.88 22.17 13.08
C ASN A 173 23.75 20.75 13.62
N TRP A 174 24.76 19.90 13.40
CA TRP A 174 24.77 18.57 13.97
C TRP A 174 24.86 18.63 15.49
N PHE A 175 25.80 19.39 16.07
CA PHE A 175 25.91 19.52 17.54
C PHE A 175 24.72 20.21 18.23
N ILE A 176 23.92 20.98 17.49
CA ILE A 176 22.66 21.56 18.01
C ILE A 176 21.56 20.49 18.12
N ASN A 177 21.56 19.51 17.21
CA ASN A 177 20.49 18.51 17.10
C ASN A 177 20.91 17.10 17.56
N ALA A 178 22.18 16.92 17.97
CA ALA A 178 22.78 15.65 18.35
C ALA A 178 22.45 15.25 19.79
#